data_AF-A0A7V9KKX0-F1
#
_entry.id   AF-A0A7V9KKX0-F1
#
_cell.length_a   1.000
_cell.length_b   1.000
_cell.length_c   1.000
_cell.angle_alpha   90.00
_cell.angle_beta   90.00
_cell.angle_gamma   90.00
#
_symmetry.space_group_name_H-M   'P 1'
#
loop_
_entity.id
_entity.type
_entity.pdbx_description
1 polymer ?
#
loop_
_entity_poly.entity_id
_entity_poly.type
_entity_poly.pdbx_seq_one_letter_code
_entity_poly.pdbx_strand_id
1 'polypeptide(L)'
;MARSKSQKSLGRTFLSSPLAVVLSAAMVVVFVMSFAGYVRRGGFWSPEVEARVFNERDRSRNRQDNGTNGKQRMFAFQGEVYDEAEQVREAASLAMGTTLLAVQQSLERKPFSTVEGLLAGVVEAGLLPPGLNQDRGSTSVSSEHAVYYIRYRAEPLGVEVLSICKGKGDGVAIVVRLPDDEFAENALTYYVVSKAGVQMPGAFSPAAQLIGAGWRPESFKAAEVSAAEREKQREWLAARAASFGE
;
A
#
# COMPACT_ATOMS: atom_id res chain seq x y z
N MET A 1 14.73 -79.67 -13.63
CA MET A 1 14.46 -78.57 -14.60
C MET A 1 13.18 -77.88 -14.12
N ALA A 2 13.02 -76.57 -13.91
CA ALA A 2 13.74 -75.38 -14.34
C ALA A 2 13.64 -74.25 -13.27
N ARG A 3 14.35 -73.16 -13.55
CA ARG A 3 14.79 -72.02 -12.72
C ARG A 3 13.69 -71.04 -12.25
N SER A 4 13.82 -70.60 -10.98
CA SER A 4 13.90 -69.21 -10.46
C SER A 4 13.00 -68.09 -11.05
N LYS A 5 12.30 -67.34 -10.18
CA LYS A 5 12.75 -66.00 -9.72
C LYS A 5 11.96 -65.50 -8.49
N SER A 6 12.73 -65.26 -7.43
CA SER A 6 12.35 -64.57 -6.20
C SER A 6 12.05 -63.09 -6.49
N GLN A 7 10.80 -62.67 -6.31
CA GLN A 7 10.42 -61.26 -6.32
C GLN A 7 10.46 -60.75 -4.87
N LYS A 8 11.64 -60.23 -4.47
CA LYS A 8 11.86 -59.66 -3.13
C LYS A 8 11.04 -58.40 -2.95
N SER A 9 10.31 -58.37 -1.84
CA SER A 9 9.71 -57.20 -1.22
C SER A 9 10.77 -56.13 -0.95
N LEU A 10 10.79 -55.06 -1.74
CA LEU A 10 11.66 -53.89 -1.53
C LEU A 10 10.87 -52.59 -1.28
N GLY A 11 9.53 -52.67 -1.21
CA GLY A 11 8.67 -51.49 -1.13
C GLY A 11 8.27 -51.01 0.26
N ARG A 12 8.71 -51.65 1.37
CA ARG A 12 8.17 -51.35 2.71
C ARG A 12 9.18 -51.02 3.80
N THR A 13 10.49 -51.07 3.53
CA THR A 13 11.53 -50.79 4.55
C THR A 13 12.18 -49.41 4.44
N PHE A 14 11.85 -48.59 3.42
CA PHE A 14 12.39 -47.22 3.30
C PHE A 14 11.51 -46.13 3.97
N LEU A 15 10.34 -46.47 4.50
CA LEU A 15 9.40 -45.52 5.12
C LEU A 15 9.52 -45.39 6.65
N SER A 16 10.42 -46.13 7.30
CA SER A 16 10.58 -46.10 8.77
C SER A 16 11.92 -45.52 9.24
N SER A 17 12.69 -44.90 8.34
CA SER A 17 13.90 -44.17 8.72
C SER A 17 13.54 -42.79 9.28
N PRO A 18 13.94 -42.44 10.51
CA PRO A 18 13.74 -41.10 11.07
C PRO A 18 14.27 -40.00 10.15
N LEU A 19 15.35 -40.29 9.42
CA LEU A 19 15.98 -39.37 8.49
C LEU A 19 15.14 -39.15 7.22
N ALA A 20 14.41 -40.17 6.75
CA ALA A 20 13.50 -40.05 5.62
C ALA A 20 12.25 -39.23 5.98
N VAL A 21 11.75 -39.37 7.21
CA VAL A 21 10.63 -38.56 7.73
C VAL A 21 11.03 -37.09 7.80
N VAL A 22 12.21 -36.78 8.35
CA VAL A 22 12.72 -35.40 8.44
C VAL A 22 12.92 -34.77 7.06
N LEU A 23 13.50 -35.51 6.10
CA LEU A 23 13.66 -35.03 4.72
C LEU A 23 12.32 -34.75 4.04
N SER A 24 11.33 -35.64 4.22
CA SER A 24 9.99 -35.44 3.65
C SER A 24 9.29 -34.22 4.24
N ALA A 25 9.39 -34.02 5.56
CA ALA A 25 8.80 -32.86 6.24
C ALA A 25 9.47 -31.56 5.78
N ALA A 26 10.81 -31.54 5.67
CA ALA A 26 11.54 -30.38 5.17
C ALA A 26 11.14 -30.04 3.73
N MET A 27 10.97 -31.04 2.86
CA MET A 27 10.57 -30.81 1.47
C MET A 27 9.15 -30.23 1.37
N VAL A 28 8.22 -30.71 2.21
CA VAL A 28 6.86 -30.17 2.29
C VAL A 28 6.87 -28.72 2.76
N VAL A 29 7.67 -28.39 3.78
CA VAL A 29 7.78 -27.00 4.28
C VAL A 29 8.32 -26.06 3.20
N VAL A 30 9.36 -26.47 2.47
CA VAL A 30 9.91 -25.69 1.35
C VAL A 30 8.89 -25.51 0.24
N PHE A 31 8.12 -26.56 -0.08
CA PHE A 31 7.08 -26.51 -1.10
C PHE A 31 5.93 -25.57 -0.69
N VAL A 32 5.48 -25.65 0.56
CA VAL A 32 4.43 -24.78 1.10
C VAL A 32 4.89 -23.32 1.14
N MET A 33 6.13 -23.04 1.56
CA MET A 33 6.66 -21.66 1.56
C MET A 33 6.82 -21.11 0.14
N SER A 34 7.28 -21.94 -0.80
CA SER A 34 7.42 -21.54 -2.21
C SER A 34 6.07 -21.30 -2.86
N PHE A 35 5.07 -22.14 -2.56
CA PHE A 35 3.71 -21.98 -3.05
C PHE A 35 3.02 -20.75 -2.43
N ALA A 36 3.20 -20.49 -1.13
CA ALA A 36 2.69 -19.29 -0.48
C ALA A 36 3.33 -18.00 -1.05
N GLY A 37 4.64 -18.03 -1.34
CA GLY A 37 5.32 -16.94 -2.04
C GLY A 37 4.82 -16.73 -3.47
N TYR A 38 4.50 -17.81 -4.17
CA TYR A 38 3.96 -17.79 -5.53
C TYR A 38 2.52 -17.25 -5.59
N VAL A 39 1.67 -17.66 -4.65
CA VAL A 39 0.29 -17.14 -4.51
C VAL A 39 0.30 -15.65 -4.15
N ARG A 40 1.21 -15.19 -3.26
CA ARG A 40 1.38 -13.76 -2.96
C ARG A 40 1.84 -12.92 -4.15
N ARG A 41 2.46 -13.52 -5.18
CA ARG A 41 2.90 -12.83 -6.41
C ARG A 41 1.88 -12.87 -7.56
N GLY A 42 0.64 -13.28 -7.29
CA GLY A 42 -0.48 -13.13 -8.24
C GLY A 42 -0.55 -14.18 -9.36
N GLY A 43 0.04 -15.37 -9.18
CA GLY A 43 0.31 -16.30 -10.27
C GLY A 43 -0.85 -17.10 -10.89
N PHE A 44 -2.11 -17.06 -10.43
CA PHE A 44 -3.13 -17.99 -10.99
C PHE A 44 -4.60 -17.56 -10.98
N TRP A 45 -4.94 -16.33 -10.61
CA TRP A 45 -6.35 -15.89 -10.61
C TRP A 45 -6.53 -14.65 -11.50
N SER A 46 -6.53 -14.89 -12.80
CA SER A 46 -7.13 -13.98 -13.77
C SER A 46 -8.40 -14.65 -14.30
N PRO A 47 -9.57 -14.47 -13.65
CA PRO A 47 -10.82 -14.90 -14.28
C PRO A 47 -10.99 -14.05 -15.55
N GLU A 48 -10.68 -14.63 -16.71
CA GLU A 48 -11.05 -14.07 -18.01
C GLU A 48 -12.58 -14.08 -18.11
N VAL A 49 -13.20 -12.98 -17.69
CA VAL A 49 -14.60 -12.70 -18.01
C VAL A 49 -14.56 -11.71 -19.17
N GLU A 50 -14.80 -12.20 -20.39
CA GLU A 50 -15.04 -11.37 -21.58
C GLU A 50 -16.34 -10.56 -21.38
N ALA A 51 -16.24 -9.38 -20.78
CA ALA A 51 -17.34 -8.41 -20.81
C ALA A 51 -17.27 -7.63 -22.13
N ARG A 52 -17.98 -8.10 -23.16
CA ARG A 52 -18.20 -7.33 -24.39
C ARG A 52 -19.20 -6.22 -24.09
N VAL A 53 -18.71 -5.02 -23.76
CA VAL A 53 -19.54 -3.81 -23.70
C VAL A 53 -19.75 -3.31 -25.13
N PHE A 54 -20.94 -3.51 -25.67
CA PHE A 54 -21.37 -2.89 -26.92
C PHE A 54 -21.74 -1.43 -26.65
N ASN A 55 -20.86 -0.49 -27.04
CA ASN A 55 -21.21 0.93 -27.08
C ASN A 55 -21.98 1.22 -28.38
N GLU A 56 -23.28 1.54 -28.27
CA GLU A 56 -24.16 1.91 -29.39
C GLU A 56 -23.88 3.30 -30.01
N ARG A 57 -22.69 3.87 -29.83
CA ARG A 57 -22.34 5.21 -30.34
C ARG A 57 -21.40 5.25 -31.56
N ASP A 58 -20.92 4.11 -32.05
CA ASP A 58 -19.99 4.07 -33.19
C ASP A 58 -20.66 3.79 -34.56
N ARG A 59 -21.88 4.29 -34.76
CA ARG A 59 -22.49 4.41 -36.10
C ARG A 59 -22.34 5.82 -36.65
N SER A 60 -21.12 6.33 -36.77
CA SER A 60 -20.74 7.29 -37.83
C SER A 60 -19.32 7.80 -37.65
N ARG A 61 -18.37 7.16 -38.32
CA ARG A 61 -17.44 7.81 -39.28
C ARG A 61 -16.40 6.80 -39.75
N ASN A 62 -16.62 6.28 -40.94
CA ASN A 62 -15.57 5.77 -41.80
C ASN A 62 -14.53 6.88 -42.01
N ARG A 63 -13.35 6.76 -41.38
CA ARG A 63 -12.11 7.33 -41.93
C ARG A 63 -10.91 6.48 -41.52
N GLN A 64 -10.72 5.44 -42.33
CA GLN A 64 -9.43 5.06 -42.91
C GLN A 64 -8.25 4.95 -41.94
N ASP A 65 -8.13 3.71 -41.46
CA ASP A 65 -6.95 3.01 -40.96
C ASP A 65 -5.66 3.39 -41.69
N ASN A 66 -4.68 3.95 -40.96
CA ASN A 66 -3.26 3.62 -41.15
C ASN A 66 -2.43 4.14 -39.97
N GLY A 67 -2.00 3.23 -39.10
CA GLY A 67 -1.08 3.53 -38.01
C GLY A 67 -1.17 2.47 -36.94
N THR A 68 -0.22 1.54 -36.98
CA THR A 68 0.05 0.49 -36.00
C THR A 68 0.10 1.04 -34.57
N ASN A 69 -1.06 1.17 -33.92
CA ASN A 69 -1.16 1.35 -32.49
C ASN A 69 -1.54 -0.01 -31.92
N GLY A 70 -0.54 -0.66 -31.31
CA GLY A 70 -0.79 -1.77 -30.42
C GLY A 70 -1.89 -1.34 -29.46
N LYS A 71 -3.06 -1.95 -29.60
CA LYS A 71 -4.15 -1.85 -28.63
C LYS A 71 -3.55 -2.27 -27.30
N GLN A 72 -3.11 -1.30 -26.49
CA GLN A 72 -2.81 -1.52 -25.09
C GLN A 72 -4.06 -2.17 -24.53
N ARG A 73 -3.92 -3.44 -24.13
CA ARG A 73 -4.97 -4.16 -23.43
C ARG A 73 -5.16 -3.41 -22.12
N MET A 74 -6.09 -2.45 -22.07
CA MET A 74 -6.52 -1.87 -20.82
C MET A 74 -7.27 -2.98 -20.09
N PHE A 75 -6.79 -3.38 -18.91
CA PHE A 75 -7.54 -4.28 -18.05
C PHE A 75 -8.85 -3.59 -17.65
N ALA A 76 -9.94 -4.35 -17.50
CA ALA A 76 -11.26 -3.79 -17.15
C ALA A 76 -11.32 -3.07 -15.79
N PHE A 77 -10.25 -3.17 -14.99
CA PHE A 77 -10.06 -2.48 -13.72
C PHE A 77 -8.99 -1.38 -13.77
N GLN A 78 -8.45 -1.05 -14.94
CA GLN A 78 -7.52 0.07 -15.13
C GLN A 78 -8.32 1.30 -15.54
N GLY A 79 -8.26 2.35 -14.72
CA GLY A 79 -8.98 3.60 -14.92
C GLY A 79 -8.78 4.53 -13.73
N GLU A 80 -9.33 5.74 -13.81
CA GLU A 80 -9.09 6.82 -12.83
C GLU A 80 -9.40 6.41 -11.38
N VAL A 81 -10.44 5.59 -11.17
CA VAL A 81 -10.82 5.06 -9.85
C VAL A 81 -9.77 4.11 -9.27
N TYR A 82 -9.15 3.30 -10.12
CA TYR A 82 -8.08 2.39 -9.70
C TYR A 82 -6.81 3.16 -9.37
N ASP A 83 -6.45 4.12 -10.22
CA ASP A 83 -5.30 5.00 -9.97
C ASP A 83 -5.48 5.81 -8.68
N GLU A 84 -6.69 6.30 -8.42
CA GLU A 84 -7.03 6.95 -7.15
C GLU A 84 -6.90 6.00 -5.96
N ALA A 85 -7.43 4.77 -6.06
CA ALA A 85 -7.34 3.80 -4.98
C ALA A 85 -5.89 3.41 -4.65
N GLU A 86 -5.05 3.20 -5.68
CA GLU A 86 -3.63 2.96 -5.52
C GLU A 86 -2.92 4.19 -4.94
N GLN A 87 -3.27 5.38 -5.41
CA GLN A 87 -2.73 6.64 -4.89
C GLN A 87 -3.06 6.83 -3.39
N VAL A 88 -4.28 6.51 -2.96
CA VAL A 88 -4.69 6.53 -1.55
C VAL A 88 -3.88 5.50 -0.74
N ARG A 89 -3.76 4.27 -1.24
CA ARG A 89 -3.00 3.18 -0.59
C ARG A 89 -1.53 3.57 -0.38
N GLU A 90 -0.91 4.11 -1.42
CA GLU A 90 0.48 4.55 -1.42
C GLU A 90 0.70 5.78 -0.53
N ALA A 91 -0.16 6.80 -0.63
CA ALA A 91 -0.06 7.99 0.22
C ALA A 91 -0.23 7.66 1.71
N ALA A 92 -1.21 6.82 2.04
CA ALA A 92 -1.49 6.43 3.42
C ALA A 92 -0.39 5.57 4.02
N SER A 93 0.11 4.57 3.27
CA SER A 93 1.22 3.73 3.74
C SER A 93 2.50 4.53 3.91
N LEU A 94 2.78 5.49 3.00
CA LEU A 94 3.92 6.39 3.14
C LEU A 94 3.77 7.28 4.37
N ALA A 95 2.59 7.88 4.60
CA ALA A 95 2.31 8.70 5.77
C ALA A 95 2.47 7.88 7.07
N MET A 96 1.91 6.67 7.14
CA MET A 96 2.04 5.82 8.32
C MET A 96 3.48 5.41 8.59
N GLY A 97 4.22 4.95 7.57
CA GLY A 97 5.61 4.53 7.71
C GLY A 97 6.53 5.66 8.16
N THR A 98 6.36 6.85 7.56
CA THR A 98 7.11 8.06 7.93
C THR A 98 6.76 8.53 9.34
N THR A 99 5.48 8.57 9.73
CA THR A 99 5.05 8.94 11.07
C THR A 99 5.59 7.97 12.12
N LEU A 100 5.48 6.65 11.89
CA LEU A 100 5.98 5.65 12.84
C LEU A 100 7.49 5.76 13.05
N LEU A 101 8.26 6.00 11.99
CA LEU A 101 9.70 6.21 12.10
C LEU A 101 10.01 7.51 12.86
N ALA A 102 9.28 8.59 12.58
CA ALA A 102 9.46 9.87 13.27
C ALA A 102 9.12 9.77 14.76
N VAL A 103 8.04 9.05 15.11
CA VAL A 103 7.67 8.74 16.50
C VAL A 103 8.78 7.94 17.17
N GLN A 104 9.28 6.88 16.53
CA GLN A 104 10.35 6.05 17.09
C GLN A 104 11.59 6.90 17.42
N GLN A 105 12.04 7.72 16.48
CA GLN A 105 13.20 8.60 16.68
C GLN A 105 12.97 9.66 17.76
N SER A 106 11.75 10.18 17.87
CA SER A 106 11.35 11.07 18.96
C SER A 106 11.44 10.38 20.33
N LEU A 107 10.95 9.13 20.44
CA LEU A 107 11.04 8.32 21.66
C LEU A 107 12.50 8.01 22.04
N GLU A 108 13.38 7.83 21.05
CA GLU A 108 14.82 7.65 21.24
C GLU A 108 15.57 8.97 21.55
N ARG A 109 14.84 10.10 21.70
CA ARG A 109 15.39 11.46 21.92
C ARG A 109 16.33 11.93 20.81
N LYS A 110 16.12 11.45 19.58
CA LYS A 110 16.87 11.82 18.38
C LYS A 110 15.91 12.19 17.24
N PRO A 111 14.99 13.14 17.43
CA PRO A 111 14.02 13.48 16.39
C PRO A 111 14.72 13.95 15.12
N PHE A 112 14.15 13.61 13.96
CA PHE A 112 14.61 14.20 12.71
C PHE A 112 14.39 15.71 12.75
N SER A 113 15.36 16.45 12.22
CA SER A 113 15.29 17.91 12.11
C SER A 113 14.73 18.39 10.77
N THR A 114 14.83 17.56 9.72
CA THR A 114 14.38 17.93 8.37
C THR A 114 13.64 16.77 7.69
N VAL A 115 12.85 17.11 6.67
CA VAL A 115 12.13 16.13 5.86
C VAL A 115 13.08 15.24 5.05
N GLU A 116 14.21 15.78 4.61
CA GLU A 116 15.25 15.04 3.90
C GLU A 116 15.87 13.98 4.81
N GLY A 117 16.14 14.33 6.07
CA GLY A 117 16.64 13.39 7.07
C GLY A 117 15.62 12.28 7.36
N LEU A 118 14.35 12.65 7.51
CA LEU A 118 13.27 11.68 7.71
C LEU A 118 13.14 10.73 6.51
N LEU A 119 13.09 11.27 5.29
CA LEU A 119 12.95 10.47 4.08
C LEU A 119 14.17 9.57 3.83
N ALA A 120 15.38 10.07 4.07
CA ALA A 120 16.59 9.24 4.04
C ALA A 120 16.51 8.08 5.05
N GLY A 121 16.05 8.35 6.27
CA GLY A 121 15.81 7.32 7.28
C GLY A 121 14.76 6.29 6.86
N VAL A 122 13.69 6.72 6.19
CA VAL A 122 12.66 5.81 5.64
C VAL A 122 13.25 4.88 4.58
N VAL A 123 14.09 5.41 3.68
CA VAL A 123 14.76 4.60 2.65
C VAL A 123 15.76 3.64 3.27
N GLU A 124 16.60 4.11 4.20
CA GLU A 124 17.60 3.30 4.89
C GLU A 124 16.97 2.15 5.69
N ALA A 125 15.83 2.42 6.35
CA ALA A 125 15.07 1.42 7.08
C ALA A 125 14.26 0.47 6.17
N GLY A 126 14.26 0.67 4.84
CA GLY A 126 13.47 -0.13 3.90
C GLY A 126 11.96 0.03 4.07
N LEU A 127 11.51 1.20 4.55
CA LEU A 127 10.12 1.50 4.87
C LEU A 127 9.35 2.18 3.73
N LEU A 128 9.96 2.34 2.56
CA LEU A 128 9.22 2.81 1.38
C LEU A 128 8.15 1.78 0.98
N PRO A 129 6.91 2.22 0.74
CA PRO A 129 5.88 1.33 0.21
C PRO A 129 6.30 0.70 -1.12
N PRO A 130 5.84 -0.52 -1.42
CA PRO A 130 6.18 -1.19 -2.68
C PRO A 130 5.65 -0.39 -3.88
N GLY A 131 6.48 -0.23 -4.91
CA GLY A 131 6.16 0.56 -6.10
C GLY A 131 6.61 2.02 -6.04
N LEU A 132 6.98 2.51 -4.85
CA LEU A 132 7.50 3.86 -4.67
C LEU A 132 9.01 3.88 -4.83
N ASN A 133 9.48 4.87 -5.57
CA ASN A 133 10.90 5.13 -5.80
C ASN A 133 11.21 6.59 -5.46
N GLN A 134 12.31 6.81 -4.75
CA GLN A 134 12.86 8.14 -4.53
C GLN A 134 13.95 8.41 -5.56
N ASP A 135 13.79 9.48 -6.34
CA ASP A 135 14.86 9.94 -7.23
C ASP A 135 15.99 10.56 -6.40
N ARG A 136 17.25 10.29 -6.79
CA ARG A 136 18.42 10.78 -6.05
C ARG A 136 18.39 12.31 -5.96
N GLY A 137 18.39 12.82 -4.73
CA GLY A 137 18.37 14.27 -4.45
C GLY A 137 16.99 14.91 -4.53
N SER A 138 15.93 14.13 -4.75
CA SER A 138 14.55 14.61 -4.66
C SER A 138 14.02 14.52 -3.24
N THR A 139 13.24 15.52 -2.83
CA THR A 139 12.42 15.52 -1.61
C THR A 139 11.04 14.88 -1.84
N SER A 140 10.78 14.41 -3.06
CA SER A 140 9.58 13.68 -3.44
C SER A 140 9.87 12.22 -3.73
N VAL A 141 8.83 11.41 -3.56
CA VAL A 141 8.78 10.00 -3.93
C VAL A 141 7.81 9.86 -5.09
N SER A 142 8.00 8.90 -5.99
CA SER A 142 7.10 8.73 -7.12
C SER A 142 6.81 7.25 -7.39
N SER A 143 5.61 6.98 -7.88
CA SER A 143 5.15 5.65 -8.32
C SER A 143 4.69 5.71 -9.78
N GLU A 144 4.11 4.62 -10.29
CA GLU A 144 3.42 4.64 -11.58
C GLU A 144 2.25 5.65 -11.58
N HIS A 145 1.54 5.78 -10.46
CA HIS A 145 0.28 6.49 -10.35
C HIS A 145 0.42 7.96 -9.96
N ALA A 146 1.42 8.33 -9.13
CA ALA A 146 1.50 9.69 -8.59
C ALA A 146 2.93 10.13 -8.20
N VAL A 147 3.05 11.44 -7.93
CA VAL A 147 4.20 12.03 -7.23
C VAL A 147 3.75 12.42 -5.82
N TYR A 148 4.54 12.05 -4.83
CA TYR A 148 4.29 12.23 -3.40
C TYR A 148 5.29 13.22 -2.81
N TYR A 149 4.77 14.30 -2.23
CA TYR A 149 5.54 15.30 -1.50
C TYR A 149 5.29 15.11 -0.03
N ILE A 150 6.36 14.92 0.73
CA ILE A 150 6.30 14.75 2.17
C ILE A 150 6.58 16.11 2.80
N ARG A 151 5.80 16.45 3.82
CA ARG A 151 6.00 17.61 4.69
C ARG A 151 6.08 17.08 6.11
N TYR A 152 7.03 17.60 6.87
CA TYR A 152 7.33 17.11 8.21
C TYR A 152 7.59 18.29 9.14
N ARG A 153 7.09 18.18 10.37
CA ARG A 153 7.42 19.05 11.49
C ARG A 153 7.67 18.18 12.73
N ALA A 154 8.69 18.52 13.50
CA ALA A 154 9.05 17.77 14.70
C ALA A 154 8.15 18.14 15.90
N GLU A 155 7.70 19.40 15.98
CA GLU A 155 6.89 19.90 17.09
C GLU A 155 5.81 20.91 16.61
N PRO A 156 4.50 20.65 16.87
CA PRO A 156 3.96 19.35 17.28
C PRO A 156 4.23 18.32 16.18
N LEU A 157 4.60 17.09 16.55
CA LEU A 157 4.96 16.05 15.59
C LEU A 157 3.85 15.89 14.54
N GLY A 158 4.21 16.03 13.26
CA GLY A 158 3.24 15.93 12.17
C GLY A 158 3.92 15.55 10.86
N VAL A 159 3.27 14.64 10.15
CA VAL A 159 3.61 14.29 8.77
C VAL A 159 2.40 14.52 7.88
N GLU A 160 2.62 15.18 6.75
CA GLU A 160 1.64 15.39 5.70
C GLU A 160 2.21 14.86 4.39
N VAL A 161 1.44 14.02 3.70
CA VAL A 161 1.76 13.51 2.37
C VAL A 161 0.78 14.11 1.39
N LEU A 162 1.29 14.94 0.48
CA LEU A 162 0.57 15.48 -0.66
C LEU A 162 0.88 14.63 -1.89
N SER A 163 -0.12 13.96 -2.43
CA SER A 163 -0.01 13.16 -3.64
C SER A 163 -0.67 13.88 -4.82
N ILE A 164 -0.04 13.85 -5.98
CA ILE A 164 -0.56 14.40 -7.23
C ILE A 164 -0.53 13.30 -8.30
N CYS A 165 -1.69 12.95 -8.83
CA CYS A 165 -1.84 11.93 -9.86
C CYS A 165 -1.03 12.26 -11.12
N LYS A 166 -0.28 11.28 -11.63
CA LYS A 166 0.45 11.30 -12.90
C LYS A 166 -0.52 11.07 -14.06
N GLY A 167 -0.14 11.50 -15.27
CA GLY A 167 -0.97 11.34 -16.47
C GLY A 167 -1.72 12.62 -16.89
N LYS A 168 -2.28 12.57 -18.09
CA LYS A 168 -2.95 13.70 -18.77
C LYS A 168 -4.47 13.75 -18.53
N GLY A 169 -5.04 12.80 -17.79
CA GLY A 169 -6.47 12.72 -17.46
C GLY A 169 -6.88 13.55 -16.25
N ASP A 170 -8.17 13.50 -15.91
CA ASP A 170 -8.79 14.21 -14.78
C ASP A 170 -8.56 13.44 -13.48
N GLY A 171 -7.28 13.29 -13.10
CA GLY A 171 -6.89 12.64 -11.85
C GLY A 171 -7.16 13.48 -10.61
N VAL A 172 -6.71 13.00 -9.45
CA VAL A 172 -6.89 13.68 -8.17
C VAL A 172 -5.57 14.09 -7.52
N ALA A 173 -5.66 15.09 -6.64
CA ALA A 173 -4.66 15.33 -5.62
C ALA A 173 -5.22 14.92 -4.26
N ILE A 174 -4.39 14.27 -3.45
CA ILE A 174 -4.76 13.72 -2.14
C ILE A 174 -3.82 14.28 -1.08
N VAL A 175 -4.35 14.66 0.07
CA VAL A 175 -3.58 15.01 1.27
C VAL A 175 -3.92 14.03 2.38
N VAL A 176 -2.90 13.34 2.89
CA VAL A 176 -3.00 12.48 4.08
C VAL A 176 -2.17 13.11 5.21
N ARG A 177 -2.72 13.20 6.42
CA ARG A 177 -2.08 13.81 7.59
C ARG A 177 -2.10 12.89 8.80
N LEU A 178 -0.98 12.85 9.51
CA LEU A 178 -0.81 12.02 10.71
C LEU A 178 0.11 12.70 11.74
N PRO A 179 -0.36 12.93 12.98
CA PRO A 179 -1.77 12.93 13.37
C PRO A 179 -2.55 14.03 12.62
N ASP A 180 -3.87 13.89 12.55
CA ASP A 180 -4.74 14.99 12.11
C ASP A 180 -5.07 15.86 13.34
N ASP A 181 -4.76 17.15 13.27
CA ASP A 181 -4.87 18.08 14.41
C ASP A 181 -6.34 18.44 14.72
N GLU A 182 -7.26 18.27 13.76
CA GLU A 182 -8.65 18.76 13.88
C GLU A 182 -9.70 17.63 14.01
N PHE A 183 -9.41 16.42 13.51
CA PHE A 183 -10.34 15.29 13.52
C PHE A 183 -9.91 14.24 14.55
N ALA A 184 -10.33 14.44 15.80
CA ALA A 184 -9.95 13.59 16.94
C ALA A 184 -10.86 12.37 17.18
N GLU A 185 -11.93 12.18 16.41
CA GLU A 185 -12.94 11.15 16.72
C GLU A 185 -13.09 10.11 15.61
N ASN A 186 -12.27 9.06 15.70
CA ASN A 186 -12.54 7.70 15.22
C ASN A 186 -12.43 7.40 13.71
N ALA A 187 -12.13 8.36 12.84
CA ALA A 187 -11.86 8.08 11.43
C ALA A 187 -10.59 8.77 10.96
N LEU A 188 -9.61 7.98 10.51
CA LEU A 188 -8.51 8.52 9.72
C LEU A 188 -9.13 9.18 8.48
N THR A 189 -8.85 10.45 8.27
CA THR A 189 -9.41 11.26 7.18
C THR A 189 -8.29 11.66 6.24
N TYR A 190 -8.59 11.67 4.94
CA TYR A 190 -7.76 12.27 3.91
C TYR A 190 -8.58 13.29 3.12
N TYR A 191 -7.91 14.19 2.43
CA TYR A 191 -8.58 15.22 1.64
C TYR A 191 -8.30 15.00 0.17
N VAL A 192 -9.32 15.11 -0.68
CA VAL A 192 -9.22 14.89 -2.12
C VAL A 192 -9.76 16.07 -2.90
N VAL A 193 -9.11 16.41 -4.02
CA VAL A 193 -9.58 17.42 -4.97
C VAL A 193 -9.23 17.01 -6.40
N SER A 194 -10.01 17.45 -7.38
CA SER A 194 -9.68 17.24 -8.79
C SER A 194 -8.41 18.01 -9.18
N LYS A 195 -7.50 17.33 -9.91
CA LYS A 195 -6.23 17.89 -10.38
C LYS A 195 -6.38 19.14 -11.24
N ALA A 196 -7.45 19.24 -12.03
CA ALA A 196 -7.67 20.36 -12.96
C ALA A 196 -7.86 21.72 -12.28
N GLY A 197 -8.26 21.74 -10.99
CA GLY A 197 -8.51 22.94 -10.19
C GLY A 197 -7.62 23.07 -8.95
N VAL A 198 -6.53 22.31 -8.89
CA VAL A 198 -5.70 22.21 -7.68
C VAL A 198 -5.03 23.55 -7.34
N GLN A 199 -5.40 24.10 -6.19
CA GLN A 199 -4.58 25.05 -5.44
C GLN A 199 -3.84 24.28 -4.36
N MET A 200 -2.50 24.31 -4.43
CA MET A 200 -1.68 23.58 -3.48
C MET A 200 -1.83 24.20 -2.08
N PRO A 201 -2.27 23.43 -1.08
CA PRO A 201 -2.38 23.95 0.26
C PRO A 201 -0.98 24.23 0.84
N GLY A 202 -0.93 25.20 1.76
CA GLY A 202 0.22 25.37 2.62
C GLY A 202 0.48 24.09 3.44
N ALA A 203 1.70 23.92 3.94
CA ALA A 203 2.03 22.79 4.80
C ALA A 203 1.15 22.83 6.05
N PHE A 204 0.45 21.74 6.33
CA PHE A 204 -0.43 21.63 7.49
C PHE A 204 -1.51 22.72 7.58
N SER A 205 -2.02 23.22 6.44
CA SER A 205 -3.15 24.16 6.41
C SER A 205 -4.36 23.61 7.19
N PRO A 206 -5.03 24.39 8.05
CA PRO A 206 -6.25 23.97 8.77
C PRO A 206 -7.31 23.33 7.88
N ALA A 207 -8.12 22.42 8.41
CA ALA A 207 -9.12 21.72 7.60
C ALA A 207 -10.15 22.67 6.99
N ALA A 208 -10.56 23.71 7.73
CA ALA A 208 -11.42 24.76 7.21
C ALA A 208 -10.82 25.46 5.97
N GLN A 209 -9.51 25.65 5.91
CA GLN A 209 -8.83 26.24 4.74
C GLN A 209 -8.79 25.26 3.56
N LEU A 210 -8.55 23.98 3.83
CA LEU A 210 -8.63 22.94 2.79
C LEU A 210 -10.03 22.88 2.17
N ILE A 211 -11.05 22.79 3.01
CA ILE A 211 -12.46 22.74 2.59
C ILE A 211 -12.84 24.00 1.81
N GLY A 212 -12.44 25.18 2.31
CA GLY A 212 -12.65 26.46 1.62
C GLY A 212 -11.95 26.53 0.25
N ALA A 213 -10.82 25.83 0.08
CA ALA A 213 -10.10 25.71 -1.19
C ALA A 213 -10.65 24.58 -2.10
N GLY A 214 -11.78 23.96 -1.74
CA GLY A 214 -12.45 22.94 -2.54
C GLY A 214 -11.98 21.51 -2.31
N TRP A 215 -11.12 21.26 -1.31
CA TRP A 215 -10.75 19.92 -0.90
C TRP A 215 -11.87 19.26 -0.13
N ARG A 216 -12.20 18.01 -0.47
CA ARG A 216 -13.27 17.25 0.18
C ARG A 216 -12.67 16.26 1.17
N PRO A 217 -13.11 16.24 2.44
CA PRO A 217 -12.70 15.22 3.38
C PRO A 217 -13.34 13.88 3.02
N GLU A 218 -12.54 12.82 3.03
CA GLU A 218 -12.93 11.43 2.82
C GLU A 218 -12.36 10.59 3.96
N SER A 219 -13.13 9.63 4.46
CA SER A 219 -12.67 8.74 5.51
C SER A 219 -12.06 7.48 4.92
N PHE A 220 -10.94 7.02 5.48
CA PHE A 220 -10.45 5.68 5.17
C PHE A 220 -11.51 4.65 5.58
N LYS A 221 -11.84 3.73 4.67
CA LYS A 221 -12.74 2.61 4.96
C LYS A 221 -12.04 1.67 5.94
N ALA A 222 -12.20 1.92 7.23
CA ALA A 222 -11.79 0.99 8.27
C ALA A 222 -12.89 -0.05 8.47
N ALA A 223 -12.50 -1.31 8.76
CA ALA A 223 -13.44 -2.22 9.37
C ALA A 223 -13.89 -1.60 10.70
N GLU A 224 -15.19 -1.57 10.97
CA GLU A 224 -15.70 -1.08 12.25
C GLU A 224 -15.04 -1.87 13.38
N VAL A 225 -14.21 -1.20 14.19
CA VAL A 225 -13.64 -1.81 15.38
C VAL A 225 -14.77 -1.98 16.38
N SER A 226 -15.03 -3.23 16.77
CA SER A 226 -16.10 -3.54 17.70
C SER A 226 -15.91 -2.76 19.01
N ALA A 227 -17.02 -2.45 19.70
CA ALA A 227 -16.94 -1.75 20.99
C ALA A 227 -16.06 -2.51 22.02
N ALA A 228 -16.05 -3.85 21.93
CA ALA A 228 -15.24 -4.71 22.77
C ALA A 228 -13.73 -4.57 22.50
N GLU A 229 -13.31 -4.50 21.23
CA GLU A 229 -11.90 -4.29 20.88
C GLU A 229 -11.41 -2.89 21.28
N ARG A 230 -12.28 -1.89 21.20
CA ARG A 230 -12.00 -0.53 21.69
C ARG A 230 -11.76 -0.48 23.19
N GLU A 231 -12.58 -1.19 23.97
CA GLU A 231 -12.37 -1.26 25.42
C GLU A 231 -11.03 -1.94 25.75
N LYS A 232 -10.72 -3.04 25.08
CA LYS A 232 -9.45 -3.75 25.26
C LYS A 232 -8.24 -2.88 24.88
N GLN A 233 -8.35 -2.05 23.84
CA GLN A 233 -7.29 -1.09 23.49
C GLN A 233 -7.15 0.00 24.54
N ARG A 234 -8.25 0.55 25.07
CA ARG A 234 -8.23 1.53 26.16
C ARG A 234 -7.57 0.97 27.41
N GLU A 235 -7.95 -0.23 27.83
CA GLU A 235 -7.35 -0.91 28.97
C GLU A 235 -5.85 -1.13 28.77
N TRP A 236 -5.43 -1.57 27.57
CA TRP A 236 -4.01 -1.74 27.25
C TRP A 236 -3.23 -0.43 27.29
N LEU A 237 -3.80 0.66 26.74
CA LEU A 237 -3.17 1.99 26.75
C LEU A 237 -3.07 2.54 28.18
N ALA A 238 -4.11 2.40 29.00
CA ALA A 238 -4.12 2.83 30.39
C ALA A 238 -3.09 2.09 31.25
N ALA A 239 -2.99 0.76 31.08
CA ALA A 239 -1.99 -0.05 31.76
C ALA A 239 -0.56 0.35 31.39
N ARG A 240 -0.33 0.75 30.14
CA ARG A 240 0.98 1.16 29.64
C ARG A 240 1.35 2.59 30.03
N ALA A 241 0.40 3.52 30.03
CA ALA A 241 0.60 4.88 30.53
C ALA A 241 1.00 4.89 32.01
N ALA A 242 0.42 4.01 32.83
CA ALA A 242 0.81 3.84 34.23
C ALA A 242 2.26 3.35 34.40
N SER A 243 2.77 2.54 33.47
CA SER A 243 4.15 1.99 33.54
C SER A 243 5.26 2.96 33.12
N PHE A 244 4.92 4.10 32.52
CA PHE A 244 5.88 5.15 32.12
C PHE A 244 5.89 6.35 33.08
N GLY A 245 5.08 6.32 34.14
CA GLY A 245 4.94 7.37 35.16
C GLY A 245 5.74 7.13 36.45
N GLU A 246 6.57 6.09 36.51
CA GLU A 246 7.57 5.83 37.58
C GLU A 246 8.99 6.09 37.05
#